data_AF-A0A2H9ZR65-F1
#
_entry.id   AF-A0A2H9ZR65-F1
#
_cell.length_a   1.000
_cell.length_b   1.000
_cell.length_c   1.000
_cell.angle_alpha   90.00
_cell.angle_beta   90.00
_cell.angle_gamma   90.00
#
_symmetry.space_group_name_H-M   'P 1'
#
loop_
_entity.id
_entity.type
_entity.pdbx_description
1 polymer ?
#
loop_
_entity_poly.entity_id
_entity_poly.type
_entity_poly.pdbx_seq_one_letter_code
_entity_poly.pdbx_strand_id
1 'polypeptide(L)'
;MFKGIYNGKQCHAGDIPAVLARAWSAGVDRIIVTGGSLEGSREALAIAETDGRLFCTVGVHPTRCKEFEESGDPEKHFKDLLSLAKEGVAKGKVVAVGECGLDYDRLHFCSSEVQKKFTGGVVHSFTGSTEDCDQLLSFEKLFIGVNGCSLKTTENLSVVKGIPIERMMIETDSPYCEIKNTHAGIHFVKSTWPSKKKEKYDPDSTVKGRNEPCFVRQVLEVVAGCKGMTNMDQLSKTVYHNTCRIFFPQDLDTVADALLQSGGEVLKAEKAGKTGSSLFFRHSTNEDEDEDENENDRQRPAELGIPTATSCAFFKQTKGK
;
A
#
# COMPACT_ATOMS: atom_id res chain seq x y z
N MET A 1 13.04 -2.39 13.39
CA MET A 1 13.13 -0.96 13.74
C MET A 1 12.12 -0.52 14.81
N PHE A 2 10.83 -0.87 14.75
CA PHE A 2 9.83 -0.47 15.78
C PHE A 2 10.02 -1.10 17.17
N LYS A 3 10.79 -2.19 17.27
CA LYS A 3 11.29 -2.72 18.55
C LYS A 3 12.49 -1.91 19.11
N GLY A 4 12.86 -0.79 18.44
CA GLY A 4 14.00 0.05 18.78
C GLY A 4 15.38 -0.53 18.46
N ILE A 5 15.40 -1.62 17.68
CA ILE A 5 16.60 -2.31 17.21
C ILE A 5 16.91 -1.89 15.77
N TYR A 6 18.15 -1.47 15.53
CA TYR A 6 18.68 -1.05 14.24
C TYR A 6 20.01 -1.76 14.00
N ASN A 7 20.13 -2.50 12.89
CA ASN A 7 21.33 -3.25 12.52
C ASN A 7 21.86 -4.13 13.68
N GLY A 8 20.94 -4.83 14.36
CA GLY A 8 21.24 -5.68 15.51
C GLY A 8 21.49 -4.96 16.84
N LYS A 9 21.58 -3.62 16.87
CA LYS A 9 21.83 -2.83 18.08
C LYS A 9 20.55 -2.23 18.65
N GLN A 10 20.32 -2.39 19.96
CA GLN A 10 19.27 -1.67 20.68
C GLN A 10 19.65 -0.18 20.80
N CYS A 11 18.81 0.71 20.28
CA CYS A 11 19.02 2.17 20.36
C CYS A 11 18.04 2.85 21.32
N HIS A 12 16.80 2.38 21.38
CA HIS A 12 15.75 2.86 22.30
C HIS A 12 14.77 1.72 22.57
N ALA A 13 13.87 1.82 23.56
CA ALA A 13 12.84 0.80 23.77
C ALA A 13 11.86 0.70 22.58
N GLY A 14 11.15 -0.42 22.45
CA GLY A 14 10.10 -0.55 21.44
C GLY A 14 9.00 0.50 21.64
N ASP A 15 8.55 1.11 20.55
CA ASP A 15 7.77 2.34 20.58
C ASP A 15 6.47 2.31 19.75
N ILE A 16 5.96 1.10 19.46
CA ILE A 16 4.71 0.92 18.71
C ILE A 16 3.57 1.82 19.24
N PRO A 17 3.30 1.95 20.55
CA PRO A 17 2.23 2.83 21.03
C PRO A 17 2.39 4.30 20.60
N ALA A 18 3.62 4.82 20.57
CA ALA A 18 3.90 6.19 20.13
C ALA A 18 3.76 6.34 18.60
N VAL A 19 4.22 5.35 17.84
CA VAL A 19 4.03 5.27 16.38
C VAL A 19 2.53 5.28 16.03
N LEU A 20 1.73 4.47 16.73
CA LEU A 20 0.28 4.41 16.56
C LEU A 20 -0.38 5.74 16.92
N ALA A 21 -0.01 6.36 18.05
CA ALA A 21 -0.55 7.65 18.45
C ALA A 21 -0.34 8.73 17.37
N ARG A 22 0.85 8.78 16.75
CA ARG A 22 1.13 9.67 15.61
C ARG A 22 0.30 9.34 14.37
N ALA A 23 0.13 8.06 14.05
CA ALA A 23 -0.72 7.61 12.95
C ALA A 23 -2.17 8.08 13.14
N TRP A 24 -2.75 7.83 14.31
CA TRP A 24 -4.10 8.24 14.66
C TRP A 24 -4.27 9.75 14.63
N SER A 25 -3.29 10.50 15.13
CA SER A 25 -3.30 11.97 15.12
C SER A 25 -3.20 12.55 13.71
N ALA A 26 -2.51 11.86 12.80
CA ALA A 26 -2.50 12.23 11.39
C ALA A 26 -3.85 11.97 10.70
N GLY A 27 -4.71 11.14 11.31
CA GLY A 27 -6.04 10.80 10.82
C GLY A 27 -6.16 9.38 10.30
N VAL A 28 -5.10 8.56 10.39
CA VAL A 28 -5.16 7.14 10.03
C VAL A 28 -6.27 6.44 10.83
N ASP A 29 -7.07 5.63 10.16
CA ASP A 29 -8.26 4.97 10.70
C ASP A 29 -7.98 3.50 10.99
N ARG A 30 -7.25 2.83 10.10
CA ARG A 30 -6.91 1.41 10.17
C ARG A 30 -5.48 1.20 9.72
N ILE A 31 -4.86 0.13 10.22
CA ILE A 31 -3.55 -0.33 9.79
C ILE A 31 -3.63 -1.85 9.64
N ILE A 32 -3.17 -2.36 8.50
CA ILE A 32 -2.94 -3.79 8.27
C ILE A 32 -1.46 -4.05 8.53
N VAL A 33 -1.12 -4.97 9.43
CA VAL A 33 0.26 -5.38 9.74
C VAL A 33 0.60 -6.62 8.92
N THR A 34 1.73 -6.60 8.22
CA THR A 34 2.04 -7.64 7.24
C THR A 34 2.72 -8.83 7.89
N GLY A 35 2.15 -10.01 7.70
CA GLY A 35 2.80 -11.29 7.92
C GLY A 35 3.52 -11.73 6.63
N GLY A 36 4.82 -12.03 6.72
CA GLY A 36 5.62 -12.50 5.56
C GLY A 36 6.28 -13.87 5.76
N SER A 37 5.96 -14.54 6.86
CA SER A 37 6.39 -15.90 7.24
C SER A 37 5.38 -16.44 8.26
N LEU A 38 5.44 -17.74 8.59
CA LEU A 38 4.60 -18.27 9.67
C LEU A 38 4.83 -17.52 10.99
N GLU A 39 6.09 -17.35 11.41
CA GLU A 39 6.40 -16.64 12.65
C GLU A 39 6.07 -15.14 12.55
N GLY A 40 6.39 -14.52 11.41
CA GLY A 40 6.06 -13.11 11.18
C GLY A 40 4.56 -12.85 11.21
N SER A 41 3.76 -13.81 10.74
CA SER A 41 2.30 -13.76 10.81
C SER A 41 1.78 -13.90 12.24
N ARG A 42 2.42 -14.72 13.10
CA ARG A 42 2.08 -14.82 14.53
C ARG A 42 2.33 -13.50 15.25
N GLU A 43 3.50 -12.90 15.02
CA GLU A 43 3.83 -11.59 15.58
C GLU A 43 2.86 -10.50 15.07
N ALA A 44 2.51 -10.52 13.78
CA ALA A 44 1.56 -9.56 13.19
C ALA A 44 0.16 -9.68 13.83
N LEU A 45 -0.33 -10.91 14.05
CA LEU A 45 -1.60 -11.14 14.76
C LEU A 45 -1.53 -10.64 16.21
N ALA A 46 -0.45 -10.93 16.94
CA ALA A 46 -0.27 -10.44 18.30
C ALA A 46 -0.28 -8.90 18.37
N ILE A 47 0.34 -8.22 17.41
CA ILE A 47 0.28 -6.75 17.30
C ILE A 47 -1.15 -6.31 16.98
N ALA A 48 -1.83 -6.96 16.03
CA ALA A 48 -3.19 -6.61 15.62
C ALA A 48 -4.21 -6.70 16.76
N GLU A 49 -4.00 -7.60 17.72
CA GLU A 49 -4.85 -7.75 18.91
C GLU A 49 -4.72 -6.58 19.91
N THR A 50 -3.68 -5.75 19.81
CA THR A 50 -3.43 -4.67 20.78
C THR A 50 -4.32 -3.43 20.62
N ASP A 51 -4.92 -3.21 19.45
CA ASP A 51 -5.84 -2.08 19.20
C ASP A 51 -6.93 -2.51 18.21
N GLY A 52 -8.17 -2.06 18.41
CA GLY A 52 -9.32 -2.40 17.58
C GLY A 52 -9.19 -1.99 16.10
N ARG A 53 -8.32 -1.03 15.79
CA ARG A 53 -8.04 -0.51 14.44
C ARG A 53 -6.88 -1.21 13.74
N LEU A 54 -6.25 -2.17 14.40
CA LEU A 54 -5.19 -2.98 13.81
C LEU A 54 -5.73 -4.30 13.32
N PHE A 55 -5.27 -4.67 12.13
CA PHE A 55 -5.55 -5.90 11.42
C PHE A 55 -4.23 -6.48 10.91
N CYS A 56 -4.23 -7.68 10.37
CA CYS A 56 -3.03 -8.28 9.81
C CYS A 56 -3.31 -9.18 8.62
N THR A 57 -2.23 -9.59 7.96
CA THR A 57 -2.21 -10.64 6.95
C THR A 57 -1.56 -11.91 7.50
N VAL A 58 -1.90 -13.06 6.92
CA VAL A 58 -1.19 -14.32 7.18
C VAL A 58 -0.71 -14.90 5.86
N GLY A 59 0.58 -15.18 5.74
CA GLY A 59 1.18 -15.67 4.50
C GLY A 59 2.69 -15.83 4.60
N VAL A 60 3.28 -16.24 3.49
CA VAL A 60 4.73 -16.42 3.32
C VAL A 60 5.17 -15.64 2.10
N HIS A 61 6.05 -14.67 2.33
CA HIS A 61 6.64 -13.85 1.28
C HIS A 61 7.56 -14.71 0.40
N PRO A 62 7.67 -14.44 -0.92
CA PRO A 62 8.53 -15.23 -1.82
C PRO A 62 9.98 -15.42 -1.34
N THR A 63 10.57 -14.43 -0.67
CA THR A 63 11.96 -14.54 -0.14
C THR A 63 12.08 -15.43 1.11
N ARG A 64 10.95 -15.84 1.69
CA ARG A 64 10.86 -16.69 2.88
C ARG A 64 10.34 -18.08 2.58
N CYS A 65 9.98 -18.41 1.33
CA CYS A 65 9.47 -19.73 0.95
C CYS A 65 10.38 -20.91 1.31
N LYS A 66 11.68 -20.67 1.54
CA LYS A 66 12.59 -21.70 2.09
C LYS A 66 12.10 -22.28 3.42
N GLU A 67 11.30 -21.55 4.19
CA GLU A 67 10.73 -22.06 5.45
C GLU A 67 9.89 -23.33 5.26
N PHE A 68 9.26 -23.52 4.09
CA PHE A 68 8.55 -24.75 3.79
C PHE A 68 9.51 -25.94 3.72
N GLU A 69 10.66 -25.79 3.05
CA GLU A 69 11.70 -26.84 2.98
C GLU A 69 12.39 -27.04 4.33
N GLU A 70 12.79 -25.94 4.99
CA GLU A 70 13.48 -25.96 6.28
C GLU A 70 12.60 -26.51 7.42
N SER A 71 11.28 -26.49 7.28
CA SER A 71 10.35 -27.09 8.24
C SER A 71 10.47 -28.62 8.34
N GLY A 72 10.98 -29.28 7.30
CA GLY A 72 10.99 -30.74 7.16
C GLY A 72 9.61 -31.37 6.90
N ASP A 73 8.53 -30.58 6.95
CA ASP A 73 7.15 -31.01 6.65
C ASP A 73 6.35 -29.81 6.08
N PRO A 74 6.47 -29.55 4.76
CA PRO A 74 5.78 -28.44 4.09
C PRO A 74 4.26 -28.47 4.27
N GLU A 75 3.66 -29.66 4.34
CA GLU A 75 2.22 -29.83 4.51
C GLU A 75 1.76 -29.45 5.91
N LYS A 76 2.51 -29.85 6.94
CA LYS A 76 2.27 -29.36 8.30
C LYS A 76 2.47 -27.85 8.38
N HIS A 77 3.52 -27.31 7.77
CA HIS A 77 3.78 -25.87 7.77
C HIS A 77 2.63 -25.07 7.13
N PHE A 78 2.10 -25.56 6.00
CA PHE A 78 0.90 -25.01 5.37
C PHE A 78 -0.34 -25.10 6.28
N LYS A 79 -0.55 -26.24 6.95
CA LYS A 79 -1.66 -26.39 7.92
C LYS A 79 -1.54 -25.43 9.10
N ASP A 80 -0.31 -25.17 9.57
CA ASP A 80 -0.06 -24.22 10.66
C ASP A 80 -0.39 -22.77 10.23
N LEU A 81 -0.04 -22.37 9.00
CA LEU A 81 -0.47 -21.09 8.40
C LEU A 81 -2.00 -21.01 8.29
N LEU A 82 -2.64 -22.07 7.78
CA LEU A 82 -4.09 -22.11 7.63
C LEU A 82 -4.80 -22.04 8.99
N SER A 83 -4.28 -22.71 10.01
CA SER A 83 -4.80 -22.66 11.37
C SER A 83 -4.70 -21.24 11.94
N LEU A 84 -3.56 -20.58 11.77
CA LEU A 84 -3.34 -19.21 12.21
C LEU A 84 -4.26 -18.21 11.49
N ALA A 85 -4.44 -18.37 10.18
CA ALA A 85 -5.37 -17.55 9.40
C ALA A 85 -6.81 -17.71 9.90
N LYS A 86 -7.27 -18.95 10.12
CA LYS A 86 -8.62 -19.23 10.67
C LYS A 86 -8.82 -18.64 12.05
N GLU A 87 -7.82 -18.77 12.93
CA GLU A 87 -7.84 -18.17 14.26
C GLU A 87 -7.99 -16.64 14.17
N GLY A 88 -7.12 -16.00 13.38
CA GLY A 88 -7.15 -14.55 13.22
C GLY A 88 -8.43 -14.03 12.55
N VAL A 89 -9.02 -14.79 11.61
CA VAL A 89 -10.34 -14.47 11.03
C VAL A 89 -11.44 -14.58 12.09
N ALA A 90 -11.43 -15.62 12.93
CA ALA A 90 -12.41 -15.78 14.01
C ALA A 90 -12.31 -14.65 15.05
N LYS A 91 -11.11 -14.09 15.24
CA LYS A 91 -10.86 -12.90 16.07
C LYS A 91 -11.18 -11.56 15.38
N GLY A 92 -11.53 -11.58 14.08
CA GLY A 92 -11.76 -10.37 13.28
C GLY A 92 -10.49 -9.56 12.99
N LYS A 93 -9.31 -10.20 13.04
CA LYS A 93 -7.99 -9.54 12.89
C LYS A 93 -7.28 -9.85 11.59
N VAL A 94 -7.45 -11.05 11.04
CA VAL A 94 -6.86 -11.41 9.73
C VAL A 94 -7.83 -11.02 8.62
N VAL A 95 -7.39 -10.11 7.75
CA VAL A 95 -8.22 -9.55 6.66
C VAL A 95 -7.72 -9.89 5.27
N ALA A 96 -6.54 -10.51 5.16
CA ALA A 96 -6.00 -10.97 3.89
C ALA A 96 -5.06 -12.17 4.07
N VAL A 97 -4.99 -13.00 3.03
CA VAL A 97 -3.90 -13.95 2.85
C VAL A 97 -2.77 -13.23 2.12
N GLY A 98 -1.58 -13.26 2.69
CA GLY A 98 -0.42 -12.55 2.17
C GLY A 98 0.54 -12.14 3.30
N GLU A 99 1.69 -11.55 3.00
CA GLU A 99 2.16 -11.17 1.67
C GLU A 99 2.57 -12.42 0.86
N CYS A 100 1.85 -12.68 -0.23
CA CYS A 100 2.09 -13.80 -1.12
C CYS A 100 1.66 -13.38 -2.53
N GLY A 101 2.22 -14.01 -3.56
CA GLY A 101 1.94 -13.66 -4.95
C GLY A 101 2.39 -14.78 -5.88
N LEU A 102 1.99 -14.70 -7.15
CA LEU A 102 2.25 -15.72 -8.15
C LEU A 102 2.57 -15.14 -9.53
N ASP A 103 3.35 -15.96 -10.24
CA ASP A 103 3.91 -15.91 -11.59
C ASP A 103 2.82 -16.07 -12.68
N TYR A 104 2.68 -15.07 -13.56
CA TYR A 104 1.68 -15.07 -14.64
C TYR A 104 2.09 -15.86 -15.90
N ASP A 105 3.26 -16.50 -15.94
CA ASP A 105 3.69 -17.33 -17.08
C ASP A 105 3.12 -18.77 -17.06
N ARG A 106 2.17 -19.08 -16.18
CA ARG A 106 1.79 -20.47 -15.83
C ARG A 106 0.27 -20.78 -15.82
N LEU A 107 -0.49 -20.33 -16.83
CA LEU A 107 -1.94 -20.62 -16.99
C LEU A 107 -2.32 -22.12 -17.08
N HIS A 108 -1.34 -23.04 -17.17
CA HIS A 108 -1.56 -24.49 -17.16
C HIS A 108 -1.85 -25.07 -15.77
N PHE A 109 -1.56 -24.34 -14.68
CA PHE A 109 -1.89 -24.79 -13.32
C PHE A 109 -3.30 -24.40 -12.86
N CYS A 110 -3.81 -23.25 -13.31
CA CYS A 110 -5.13 -22.76 -12.94
C CYS A 110 -5.70 -21.90 -14.07
N SER A 111 -6.87 -22.25 -14.61
CA SER A 111 -7.46 -21.51 -15.73
C SER A 111 -7.93 -20.12 -15.31
N SER A 112 -7.94 -19.18 -16.25
CA SER A 112 -8.44 -17.81 -16.04
C SER A 112 -9.87 -17.80 -15.47
N GLU A 113 -10.73 -18.74 -15.88
CA GLU A 113 -12.10 -18.88 -15.36
C GLU A 113 -12.16 -19.24 -13.88
N VAL A 114 -11.21 -20.03 -13.38
CA VAL A 114 -11.13 -20.39 -11.95
C VAL A 114 -10.51 -19.25 -11.15
N GLN A 115 -9.48 -18.58 -11.69
CA GLN A 115 -8.86 -17.42 -11.05
C GLN A 115 -9.86 -16.26 -10.86
N LYS A 116 -10.77 -16.03 -11.82
CA LYS A 116 -11.83 -15.01 -11.74
C LYS A 116 -12.88 -15.26 -10.64
N LYS A 117 -12.93 -16.46 -10.06
CA LYS A 117 -13.82 -16.80 -8.93
C LYS A 117 -13.30 -16.27 -7.60
N PHE A 118 -12.02 -15.87 -7.51
CA PHE A 118 -11.43 -15.34 -6.29
C PHE A 118 -11.73 -13.84 -6.11
N THR A 119 -11.76 -13.40 -4.85
CA THR A 119 -12.48 -12.21 -4.33
C THR A 119 -11.84 -10.85 -4.60
N GLY A 120 -10.84 -10.77 -5.50
CA GLY A 120 -10.06 -9.57 -5.71
C GLY A 120 -8.85 -9.47 -4.78
N GLY A 121 -8.01 -8.48 -5.01
CA GLY A 121 -6.77 -8.31 -4.25
C GLY A 121 -6.09 -6.98 -4.59
N VAL A 122 -4.91 -6.78 -4.03
CA VAL A 122 -4.07 -5.61 -4.31
C VAL A 122 -2.68 -6.08 -4.69
N VAL A 123 -2.12 -5.50 -5.75
CA VAL A 123 -0.68 -5.53 -6.00
C VAL A 123 -0.08 -4.41 -5.18
N HIS A 124 0.36 -4.74 -3.97
CA HIS A 124 0.96 -3.79 -3.04
C HIS A 124 2.33 -3.31 -3.55
N SER A 125 2.73 -2.12 -3.11
CA SER A 125 4.03 -1.50 -3.38
C SER A 125 4.42 -1.50 -4.86
N PHE A 126 3.49 -1.16 -5.75
CA PHE A 126 3.70 -1.25 -7.18
C PHE A 126 4.75 -0.25 -7.68
N THR A 127 5.74 -0.74 -8.42
CA THR A 127 6.81 0.07 -9.04
C THR A 127 7.08 -0.33 -10.50
N GLY A 128 6.15 -1.06 -11.12
CA GLY A 128 6.26 -1.54 -12.50
C GLY A 128 6.00 -0.44 -13.54
N SER A 129 6.00 -0.83 -14.81
CA SER A 129 5.74 0.10 -15.91
C SER A 129 4.24 0.39 -16.10
N THR A 130 3.91 1.30 -17.02
CA THR A 130 2.51 1.54 -17.43
C THR A 130 1.90 0.27 -18.02
N GLU A 131 2.66 -0.47 -18.83
CA GLU A 131 2.22 -1.71 -19.46
C GLU A 131 1.92 -2.80 -18.42
N ASP A 132 2.79 -2.95 -17.40
CA ASP A 132 2.53 -3.85 -16.28
C ASP A 132 1.25 -3.42 -15.54
N CYS A 133 1.07 -2.12 -15.31
CA CYS A 133 -0.08 -1.57 -14.62
C CYS A 133 -1.39 -1.88 -15.39
N ASP A 134 -1.40 -1.65 -16.71
CA ASP A 134 -2.54 -1.92 -17.57
C ASP A 134 -2.91 -3.41 -17.60
N GLN A 135 -1.90 -4.29 -17.66
CA GLN A 135 -2.11 -5.74 -17.55
C GLN A 135 -2.74 -6.13 -16.22
N LEU A 136 -2.24 -5.59 -15.11
CA LEU A 136 -2.80 -5.83 -13.78
C LEU A 136 -4.24 -5.28 -13.66
N LEU A 137 -4.51 -4.11 -14.23
CA LEU A 137 -5.85 -3.50 -14.21
C LEU A 137 -6.86 -4.22 -15.12
N SER A 138 -6.40 -5.03 -16.07
CA SER A 138 -7.27 -5.91 -16.88
C SER A 138 -8.01 -6.95 -16.03
N PHE A 139 -7.48 -7.30 -14.86
CA PHE A 139 -8.18 -8.12 -13.87
C PHE A 139 -9.19 -7.26 -13.12
N GLU A 140 -10.49 -7.50 -13.32
CA GLU A 140 -11.58 -6.63 -12.81
C GLU A 140 -11.52 -6.29 -11.31
N LYS A 141 -11.03 -7.21 -10.48
CA LYS A 141 -11.03 -7.07 -9.01
C LYS A 141 -9.64 -6.80 -8.40
N LEU A 142 -8.66 -6.41 -9.21
CA LEU A 142 -7.29 -6.14 -8.74
C LEU A 142 -7.03 -4.65 -8.53
N PHE A 143 -6.43 -4.27 -7.42
CA PHE A 143 -6.10 -2.89 -7.10
C PHE A 143 -4.58 -2.68 -7.14
N ILE A 144 -4.15 -1.44 -7.31
CA ILE A 144 -2.73 -1.06 -7.29
C ILE A 144 -2.43 -0.28 -6.01
N GLY A 145 -1.51 -0.80 -5.21
CA GLY A 145 -1.00 -0.17 -3.99
C GLY A 145 0.16 0.78 -4.31
N VAL A 146 0.07 2.01 -3.82
CA VAL A 146 1.05 3.08 -4.03
C VAL A 146 1.66 3.47 -2.69
N ASN A 147 2.99 3.50 -2.61
CA ASN A 147 3.75 4.00 -1.45
C ASN A 147 4.91 4.90 -1.88
N GLY A 148 5.78 5.31 -0.96
CA GLY A 148 6.92 6.17 -1.31
C GLY A 148 7.95 5.55 -2.26
N CYS A 149 7.99 4.21 -2.40
CA CYS A 149 8.79 3.53 -3.42
C CYS A 149 8.16 3.64 -4.82
N SER A 150 6.84 3.75 -4.91
CA SER A 150 6.07 4.01 -6.14
C SER A 150 6.17 5.47 -6.63
N LEU A 151 6.96 6.32 -5.96
CA LEU A 151 6.98 7.77 -6.17
C LEU A 151 8.41 8.32 -6.34
N LYS A 152 9.38 7.45 -6.65
CA LYS A 152 10.80 7.79 -6.67
C LYS A 152 11.21 8.58 -7.91
N THR A 153 10.76 8.15 -9.08
CA THR A 153 11.18 8.73 -10.37
C THR A 153 10.03 9.40 -11.11
N THR A 154 10.34 10.22 -12.11
CA THR A 154 9.34 10.88 -12.96
C THR A 154 8.48 9.86 -13.72
N GLU A 155 9.07 8.74 -14.13
CA GLU A 155 8.39 7.61 -14.75
C GLU A 155 7.40 6.99 -13.76
N ASN A 156 7.81 6.78 -12.49
CA ASN A 156 6.88 6.29 -11.47
C ASN A 156 5.69 7.24 -11.27
N LEU A 157 5.93 8.55 -11.23
CA LEU A 157 4.85 9.54 -11.11
C LEU A 157 3.91 9.52 -12.33
N SER A 158 4.45 9.26 -13.53
CA SER A 158 3.66 9.13 -14.76
C SER A 158 2.76 7.90 -14.72
N VAL A 159 3.28 6.77 -14.24
CA VAL A 159 2.50 5.55 -13.99
C VAL A 159 1.41 5.81 -12.95
N VAL A 160 1.74 6.42 -11.79
CA VAL A 160 0.76 6.76 -10.75
C VAL A 160 -0.32 7.72 -11.26
N LYS A 161 0.03 8.64 -12.14
CA LYS A 161 -0.93 9.53 -12.81
C LYS A 161 -1.91 8.74 -13.68
N GLY A 162 -1.48 7.64 -14.32
CA GLY A 162 -2.31 6.76 -15.14
C GLY A 162 -3.29 5.88 -14.35
N ILE A 163 -2.95 5.47 -13.12
CA ILE A 163 -3.78 4.56 -12.31
C ILE A 163 -5.17 5.20 -12.03
N PRO A 164 -6.29 4.54 -12.39
CA PRO A 164 -7.63 5.03 -12.03
C PRO A 164 -7.82 5.09 -10.51
N ILE A 165 -8.37 6.19 -9.99
CA ILE A 165 -8.46 6.40 -8.53
C ILE A 165 -9.34 5.35 -7.85
N GLU A 166 -10.38 4.85 -8.50
CA GLU A 166 -11.27 3.79 -8.05
C GLU A 166 -10.62 2.38 -8.05
N ARG A 167 -9.38 2.28 -8.53
CA ARG A 167 -8.55 1.06 -8.52
C ARG A 167 -7.22 1.26 -7.78
N MET A 168 -7.08 2.36 -7.06
CA MET A 168 -5.87 2.71 -6.29
C MET A 168 -6.08 2.49 -4.78
N MET A 169 -5.03 2.00 -4.12
CA MET A 169 -4.85 2.03 -2.68
C MET A 169 -3.55 2.76 -2.33
N ILE A 170 -3.44 3.30 -1.12
CA ILE A 170 -2.20 3.91 -0.63
C ILE A 170 -1.72 3.21 0.64
N GLU A 171 -0.40 3.17 0.79
CA GLU A 171 0.26 2.55 1.92
C GLU A 171 1.63 3.20 2.17
N THR A 172 2.28 2.85 3.28
CA THR A 172 3.62 3.38 3.59
C THR A 172 4.75 2.38 3.38
N ASP A 173 4.46 1.09 3.50
CA ASP A 173 5.46 0.04 3.65
C ASP A 173 6.49 0.30 4.77
N SER A 174 6.02 0.89 5.88
CA SER A 174 6.87 1.26 7.00
C SER A 174 7.52 0.02 7.65
N PRO A 175 8.81 0.07 8.03
CA PRO A 175 9.64 1.27 8.18
C PRO A 175 10.40 1.73 6.93
N TYR A 176 10.13 1.15 5.76
CA TYR A 176 10.80 1.44 4.49
C TYR A 176 10.05 2.50 3.67
N CYS A 177 10.48 2.73 2.42
CA CYS A 177 9.79 3.58 1.45
C CYS A 177 9.45 5.00 1.93
N GLU A 178 10.30 5.61 2.77
CA GLU A 178 10.24 7.05 3.06
C GLU A 178 10.37 7.85 1.75
N ILE A 179 9.55 8.90 1.59
CA ILE A 179 9.69 9.86 0.49
C ILE A 179 10.85 10.80 0.82
N LYS A 180 11.93 10.73 0.04
CA LYS A 180 13.17 11.47 0.28
C LYS A 180 13.25 12.72 -0.58
N ASN A 181 14.12 13.66 -0.19
CA ASN A 181 14.41 14.89 -0.94
C ASN A 181 14.93 14.65 -2.37
N THR A 182 15.44 13.45 -2.66
CA THR A 182 15.92 13.06 -3.99
C THR A 182 14.84 12.41 -4.85
N HIS A 183 13.64 12.14 -4.32
CA HIS A 183 12.57 11.52 -5.07
C HIS A 183 11.77 12.58 -5.84
N ALA A 184 11.34 12.25 -7.06
CA ALA A 184 10.52 13.14 -7.88
C ALA A 184 9.23 13.59 -7.17
N GLY A 185 8.62 12.73 -6.35
CA GLY A 185 7.40 13.05 -5.61
C GLY A 185 7.54 14.11 -4.51
N ILE A 186 8.77 14.46 -4.08
CA ILE A 186 8.97 15.32 -2.90
C ILE A 186 8.32 16.70 -3.04
N HIS A 187 8.27 17.25 -4.26
CA HIS A 187 7.76 18.60 -4.51
C HIS A 187 6.27 18.77 -4.18
N PHE A 188 5.53 17.66 -4.06
CA PHE A 188 4.12 17.66 -3.66
C PHE A 188 3.90 17.50 -2.15
N VAL A 189 4.92 17.07 -1.41
CA VAL A 189 4.82 16.81 0.04
C VAL A 189 4.70 18.13 0.80
N LYS A 190 3.70 18.19 1.69
CA LYS A 190 3.41 19.36 2.53
C LYS A 190 3.46 19.01 4.01
N SER A 191 3.02 17.82 4.39
CA SER A 191 2.97 17.39 5.78
C SER A 191 4.35 17.01 6.31
N THR A 192 4.68 17.47 7.52
CA THR A 192 5.96 17.19 8.19
C THR A 192 5.75 16.86 9.67
N TRP A 193 6.70 16.13 10.25
CA TRP A 193 6.70 15.77 11.67
C TRP A 193 8.07 16.08 12.30
N PRO A 194 8.13 16.46 13.59
CA PRO A 194 9.38 16.51 14.32
C PRO A 194 10.12 15.17 14.21
N SER A 195 11.42 15.20 13.92
CA SER A 195 12.20 13.98 13.69
C SER A 195 13.57 14.05 14.37
N LYS A 196 13.90 13.00 15.12
CA LYS A 196 15.16 12.88 15.89
C LYS A 196 15.99 11.70 15.39
N LYS A 197 17.30 11.76 15.64
CA LYS A 197 18.17 10.60 15.42
C LYS A 197 17.79 9.51 16.44
N LYS A 198 17.94 8.23 16.08
CA LYS A 198 17.60 7.08 16.94
C LYS A 198 18.30 7.10 18.31
N GLU A 199 19.49 7.71 18.41
CA GLU A 199 20.24 7.86 19.67
C GLU A 199 19.69 8.97 20.58
N LYS A 200 18.86 9.85 20.03
CA LYS A 200 18.18 10.94 20.75
C LYS A 200 16.66 10.75 20.66
N TYR A 201 16.23 9.50 20.82
CA TYR A 201 14.83 9.09 20.73
C TYR A 201 13.96 9.95 21.65
N ASP A 202 12.79 10.32 21.14
CA ASP A 202 11.79 11.14 21.80
C ASP A 202 10.41 10.62 21.35
N PRO A 203 9.49 10.30 22.27
CA PRO A 203 8.21 9.66 21.93
C PRO A 203 7.26 10.56 21.15
N ASP A 204 7.45 11.88 21.15
CA ASP A 204 6.63 12.83 20.39
C ASP A 204 7.21 13.11 18.99
N SER A 205 8.37 12.52 18.67
CA SER A 205 9.08 12.67 17.41
C SER A 205 9.16 11.36 16.62
N THR A 206 9.25 11.45 15.31
CA THR A 206 9.62 10.30 14.46
C THR A 206 11.13 10.05 14.53
N VAL A 207 11.55 8.87 14.09
CA VAL A 207 12.99 8.54 13.99
C VAL A 207 13.48 8.76 12.56
N LYS A 208 14.55 9.54 12.39
CA LYS A 208 15.17 9.82 11.08
C LYS A 208 15.52 8.53 10.35
N GLY A 209 15.08 8.40 9.11
CA GLY A 209 15.32 7.22 8.26
C GLY A 209 14.43 6.02 8.60
N ARG A 210 13.43 6.19 9.47
CA ARG A 210 12.41 5.18 9.76
C ARG A 210 11.05 5.75 9.36
N ASN A 211 10.50 5.24 8.25
CA ASN A 211 9.14 5.59 7.84
C ASN A 211 8.12 5.11 8.89
N GLU A 212 6.97 5.78 8.97
CA GLU A 212 5.89 5.48 9.92
C GLU A 212 4.52 5.60 9.25
N PRO A 213 3.47 4.94 9.80
CA PRO A 213 2.13 4.98 9.23
C PRO A 213 1.54 6.38 9.06
N CYS A 214 1.92 7.34 9.90
CA CYS A 214 1.49 8.73 9.74
C CYS A 214 1.93 9.37 8.41
N PHE A 215 3.02 8.89 7.80
CA PHE A 215 3.53 9.42 6.53
C PHE A 215 2.71 8.97 5.32
N VAL A 216 1.68 8.13 5.48
CA VAL A 216 0.72 7.85 4.39
C VAL A 216 0.04 9.13 3.88
N ARG A 217 -0.02 10.17 4.72
CA ARG A 217 -0.48 11.50 4.35
C ARG A 217 0.36 12.11 3.24
N GLN A 218 1.67 11.90 3.27
CA GLN A 218 2.58 12.38 2.24
C GLN A 218 2.33 11.63 0.92
N VAL A 219 2.09 10.32 0.97
CA VAL A 219 1.72 9.53 -0.22
C VAL A 219 0.44 10.09 -0.86
N LEU A 220 -0.59 10.38 -0.05
CA LEU A 220 -1.82 11.01 -0.50
C LEU A 220 -1.58 12.39 -1.15
N GLU A 221 -0.69 13.21 -0.58
CA GLU A 221 -0.30 14.52 -1.12
C GLU A 221 0.36 14.40 -2.50
N VAL A 222 1.28 13.44 -2.65
CA VAL A 222 1.91 13.18 -3.94
C VAL A 222 0.92 12.68 -4.97
N VAL A 223 0.05 11.71 -4.61
CA VAL A 223 -1.01 11.22 -5.52
C VAL A 223 -1.92 12.37 -5.96
N ALA A 224 -2.36 13.23 -5.03
CA ALA A 224 -3.19 14.39 -5.35
C ALA A 224 -2.49 15.32 -6.35
N GLY A 225 -1.21 15.61 -6.11
CA GLY A 225 -0.36 16.42 -6.98
C GLY A 225 -0.22 15.84 -8.39
N CYS A 226 0.16 14.58 -8.50
CA CYS A 226 0.32 13.88 -9.79
C CYS A 226 -0.98 13.87 -10.62
N LYS A 227 -2.13 13.76 -9.95
CA LYS A 227 -3.44 13.70 -10.61
C LYS A 227 -4.10 15.07 -10.79
N GLY A 228 -3.46 16.16 -10.36
CA GLY A 228 -4.03 17.51 -10.45
C GLY A 228 -5.30 17.69 -9.60
N MET A 229 -5.46 16.90 -8.54
CA MET A 229 -6.65 16.94 -7.68
C MET A 229 -6.47 17.95 -6.55
N THR A 230 -7.35 18.94 -6.48
CA THR A 230 -7.35 19.95 -5.41
C THR A 230 -8.15 19.51 -4.19
N ASN A 231 -9.14 18.63 -4.37
CA ASN A 231 -9.99 18.12 -3.30
C ASN A 231 -9.41 16.85 -2.67
N MET A 232 -8.54 17.05 -1.66
CA MET A 232 -7.91 15.95 -0.92
C MET A 232 -8.92 15.10 -0.14
N ASP A 233 -10.01 15.70 0.33
CA ASP A 233 -11.04 14.99 1.10
C ASP A 233 -11.73 13.95 0.22
N GLN A 234 -12.10 14.32 -1.01
CA GLN A 234 -12.70 13.37 -1.95
C GLN A 234 -11.72 12.26 -2.34
N LEU A 235 -10.46 12.60 -2.61
CA LEU A 235 -9.44 11.60 -2.94
C LEU A 235 -9.24 10.61 -1.79
N SER A 236 -9.07 11.10 -0.56
CA SER A 236 -8.89 10.25 0.62
C SER A 236 -10.09 9.33 0.86
N LYS A 237 -11.32 9.82 0.67
CA LYS A 237 -12.54 9.02 0.76
C LYS A 237 -12.57 7.91 -0.29
N THR A 238 -12.26 8.21 -1.56
CA THR A 238 -12.29 7.19 -2.61
C THR A 238 -11.25 6.11 -2.36
N VAL A 239 -10.02 6.51 -1.99
CA VAL A 239 -8.95 5.54 -1.70
C VAL A 239 -9.28 4.69 -0.47
N TYR A 240 -9.83 5.30 0.59
CA TYR A 240 -10.32 4.55 1.76
C TYR A 240 -11.43 3.56 1.40
N HIS A 241 -12.38 4.01 0.58
CA HIS A 241 -13.50 3.21 0.14
C HIS A 241 -13.04 1.99 -0.69
N ASN A 242 -12.09 2.17 -1.59
CA ASN A 242 -11.48 1.07 -2.34
C ASN A 242 -10.88 0.01 -1.42
N THR A 243 -10.18 0.42 -0.38
CA THR A 243 -9.63 -0.50 0.62
C THR A 243 -10.74 -1.23 1.38
N CYS A 244 -11.79 -0.53 1.80
CA CYS A 244 -12.91 -1.18 2.48
C CYS A 244 -13.59 -2.22 1.60
N ARG A 245 -13.73 -1.97 0.29
CA ARG A 245 -14.29 -2.94 -0.68
C ARG A 245 -13.57 -4.29 -0.68
N ILE A 246 -12.28 -4.31 -0.36
CA ILE A 246 -11.48 -5.53 -0.36
C ILE A 246 -11.31 -6.11 1.05
N PHE A 247 -10.89 -5.29 2.01
CA PHE A 247 -10.47 -5.79 3.33
C PHE A 247 -11.53 -5.62 4.42
N PHE A 248 -12.52 -4.73 4.22
CA PHE A 248 -13.51 -4.38 5.22
C PHE A 248 -14.92 -4.20 4.62
N PRO A 249 -15.45 -5.20 3.88
CA PRO A 249 -16.70 -5.02 3.14
C PRO A 249 -17.91 -4.75 4.06
N GLN A 250 -17.85 -5.18 5.32
CA GLN A 250 -18.86 -4.88 6.33
C GLN A 250 -18.92 -3.39 6.71
N ASP A 251 -17.86 -2.63 6.45
CA ASP A 251 -17.74 -1.21 6.79
C ASP A 251 -18.18 -0.30 5.62
N LEU A 252 -18.66 -0.88 4.51
CA LEU A 252 -19.18 -0.14 3.36
C LEU A 252 -20.57 0.43 3.66
N ASP A 253 -20.71 1.75 3.49
CA ASP A 253 -22.02 2.36 3.38
C ASP A 253 -22.59 2.04 1.99
N THR A 254 -23.50 1.08 1.94
CA THR A 254 -24.15 0.58 0.72
C THR A 254 -24.71 1.67 -0.21
N VAL A 255 -25.07 2.86 0.33
CA VAL A 255 -25.57 3.98 -0.47
C VAL A 255 -24.45 4.77 -1.14
N ALA A 256 -23.31 4.97 -0.45
CA ALA A 256 -22.13 5.61 -1.02
C ALA A 256 -21.47 4.73 -2.11
N ASP A 257 -21.52 3.42 -1.92
CA ASP A 257 -20.99 2.42 -2.84
C ASP A 257 -21.70 2.44 -4.20
N ALA A 258 -23.04 2.53 -4.18
CA ALA A 258 -23.85 2.62 -5.39
C ALA A 258 -23.60 3.91 -6.19
N LEU A 259 -23.38 5.04 -5.51
CA LEU A 259 -23.11 6.33 -6.16
C LEU A 259 -21.76 6.33 -6.88
N LEU A 260 -20.71 5.74 -6.27
CA LEU A 260 -19.39 5.64 -6.90
C LEU A 260 -19.37 4.69 -8.10
N GLN A 261 -20.15 3.62 -8.07
CA GLN A 261 -20.31 2.71 -9.21
C GLN A 261 -21.02 3.40 -10.40
N SER A 262 -22.08 4.18 -10.12
CA SER A 262 -22.81 4.93 -11.15
C SER A 262 -21.98 6.04 -11.81
N GLY A 263 -21.05 6.68 -11.09
CA GLY A 263 -20.14 7.69 -11.65
C GLY A 263 -19.15 7.12 -12.68
N GLY A 264 -18.77 5.85 -12.55
CA GLY A 264 -17.94 5.13 -13.53
C GLY A 264 -18.70 4.74 -14.80
N GLU A 265 -20.02 4.54 -14.70
CA GLU A 265 -20.89 4.26 -15.86
C GLU A 265 -21.11 5.51 -16.73
N VAL A 266 -21.23 6.69 -16.12
CA VAL A 266 -21.34 7.97 -16.84
C VAL A 266 -20.07 8.24 -17.66
N LEU A 267 -18.89 7.99 -17.11
CA LEU A 267 -17.61 8.12 -17.83
C LEU A 267 -17.40 7.07 -18.93
N LYS A 268 -17.96 5.86 -18.77
CA LYS A 268 -17.99 4.84 -19.83
C LYS A 268 -18.97 5.20 -20.94
N ALA A 269 -20.10 5.83 -20.62
CA ALA A 269 -21.07 6.31 -21.60
C ALA A 269 -20.51 7.47 -22.44
N GLU A 270 -19.72 8.38 -21.84
CA GLU A 270 -19.02 9.44 -22.58
C GLU A 270 -17.94 8.89 -23.54
N LYS A 271 -17.27 7.78 -23.21
CA LYS A 271 -16.35 7.10 -24.14
C LYS A 271 -17.06 6.30 -25.25
N ALA A 272 -18.34 5.96 -25.09
CA ALA A 272 -19.11 5.18 -26.05
C ALA A 272 -19.98 6.05 -27.01
N GLY A 273 -20.19 7.32 -26.69
CA GLY A 273 -21.03 8.23 -27.48
C GLY A 273 -20.25 9.09 -28.47
N LYS A 274 -20.15 8.68 -29.73
CA LYS A 274 -19.93 9.62 -30.85
C LYS A 274 -21.21 10.42 -31.06
N THR A 275 -21.25 11.69 -30.64
CA THR A 275 -21.87 12.83 -31.39
C THR A 275 -21.68 14.16 -30.66
N GLY A 276 -21.05 15.14 -31.33
CA GLY A 276 -21.58 16.51 -31.40
C GLY A 276 -21.02 17.60 -30.47
N SER A 277 -20.29 18.54 -31.09
CA SER A 277 -20.08 19.97 -30.74
C SER A 277 -19.27 20.30 -29.47
N SER A 278 -17.97 20.62 -29.57
CA SER A 278 -17.37 21.97 -29.80
C SER A 278 -17.19 22.77 -28.50
N LEU A 279 -16.04 23.33 -28.10
CA LEU A 279 -15.27 24.41 -28.74
C LEU A 279 -13.96 24.70 -27.92
N PHE A 280 -12.80 24.84 -28.61
CA PHE A 280 -11.52 25.59 -28.36
C PHE A 280 -10.63 25.37 -27.10
N PHE A 281 -9.27 25.44 -27.14
CA PHE A 281 -8.28 26.05 -28.05
C PHE A 281 -6.96 25.22 -28.16
N ARG A 282 -6.16 25.49 -29.20
CA ARG A 282 -4.99 24.76 -29.73
C ARG A 282 -3.70 25.62 -29.67
N HIS A 283 -2.52 24.96 -29.73
CA HIS A 283 -1.12 25.42 -30.07
C HIS A 283 -0.16 25.72 -28.90
N SER A 284 1.15 25.42 -28.97
CA SER A 284 2.01 24.61 -29.87
C SER A 284 3.40 24.43 -29.21
N THR A 285 4.01 23.26 -29.44
CA THR A 285 5.44 22.86 -29.53
C THR A 285 6.58 23.76 -29.00
N ASN A 286 7.57 23.13 -28.34
CA ASN A 286 8.92 22.99 -28.90
C ASN A 286 9.70 21.85 -28.21
N GLU A 287 10.53 21.21 -29.03
CA GLU A 287 11.51 20.15 -28.78
C GLU A 287 12.70 20.68 -27.96
N ASP A 288 13.42 19.78 -27.28
CA ASP A 288 14.89 19.76 -27.23
C ASP A 288 15.38 18.42 -26.63
N GLU A 289 16.50 17.94 -27.16
CA GLU A 289 17.13 16.62 -27.03
C GLU A 289 18.13 16.53 -25.85
N ASP A 290 18.73 15.34 -25.71
CA ASP A 290 19.98 14.98 -25.00
C ASP A 290 19.90 14.77 -23.46
N GLU A 291 20.59 13.81 -22.82
CA GLU A 291 21.57 12.79 -23.21
C GLU A 291 21.70 11.78 -22.04
N ASP A 292 22.35 10.64 -22.29
CA ASP A 292 22.56 9.45 -21.45
C ASP A 292 23.22 9.66 -20.06
N GLU A 293 22.92 8.77 -19.10
CA GLU A 293 23.89 7.78 -18.56
C GLU A 293 23.54 7.18 -17.17
N ASN A 294 23.90 5.90 -17.06
CA ASN A 294 24.37 5.13 -15.90
C ASN A 294 23.38 4.36 -15.01
N GLU A 295 23.22 3.10 -15.44
CA GLU A 295 22.82 1.90 -14.72
C GLU A 295 23.87 1.49 -13.66
N ASN A 296 23.55 1.64 -12.37
CA ASN A 296 24.07 0.74 -11.31
C ASN A 296 23.45 1.10 -9.95
N ASP A 297 22.35 0.43 -9.56
CA ASP A 297 22.14 0.01 -8.16
C ASP A 297 20.94 -0.96 -8.04
N ARG A 298 21.07 -2.16 -8.63
CA ARG A 298 20.10 -3.26 -8.46
C ARG A 298 20.68 -4.32 -7.53
N GLN A 299 20.81 -4.04 -6.24
CA GLN A 299 21.02 -5.13 -5.26
C GLN A 299 20.53 -4.73 -3.86
N ARG A 300 19.37 -5.27 -3.47
CA ARG A 300 18.86 -5.24 -2.09
C ARG A 300 19.58 -6.31 -1.26
N PRO A 301 20.17 -5.99 -0.10
CA PRO A 301 20.57 -7.00 0.87
C PRO A 301 19.33 -7.56 1.60
N ALA A 302 19.28 -8.88 1.74
CA ALA A 302 18.30 -9.57 2.57
C ALA A 302 18.66 -9.38 4.06
N GLU A 303 17.87 -8.63 4.82
CA GLU A 303 17.99 -8.56 6.28
C GLU A 303 16.81 -9.22 7.00
N LEU A 304 17.11 -9.64 8.23
CA LEU A 304 16.41 -10.57 9.12
C LEU A 304 14.92 -10.29 9.36
N GLY A 305 14.16 -11.38 9.49
CA GLY A 305 12.70 -11.44 9.57
C GLY A 305 12.09 -10.77 10.80
N ILE A 306 11.83 -9.47 10.68
CA ILE A 306 10.97 -8.71 11.59
C ILE A 306 9.70 -8.38 10.80
N PRO A 307 8.48 -8.60 11.34
CA PRO A 307 7.25 -8.17 10.70
C PRO A 307 7.32 -6.69 10.34
N THR A 308 7.02 -6.40 9.09
CA THR A 308 6.95 -5.03 8.57
C THR A 308 5.51 -4.55 8.75
N ALA A 309 5.36 -3.29 9.14
CA ALA A 309 4.03 -2.68 9.18
C ALA A 309 3.77 -2.06 7.81
N THR A 310 3.28 -2.84 6.84
CA THR A 310 2.75 -2.25 5.61
C THR A 310 1.44 -1.55 5.95
N SER A 311 1.53 -0.34 6.48
CA SER A 311 0.33 0.38 6.85
C SER A 311 -0.40 0.82 5.58
N CYS A 312 -1.39 0.04 5.17
CA CYS A 312 -2.57 0.54 4.48
C CYS A 312 -3.29 1.42 5.51
N ALA A 313 -3.00 2.71 5.48
CA ALA A 313 -3.39 3.69 6.49
C ALA A 313 -4.26 4.77 5.85
N PHE A 314 -5.46 5.01 6.40
CA PHE A 314 -6.48 5.80 5.71
C PHE A 314 -7.12 6.87 6.57
N PHE A 315 -7.42 8.03 5.99
CA PHE A 315 -7.93 9.16 6.77
C PHE A 315 -9.43 9.00 7.10
N LYS A 316 -9.79 8.98 8.39
CA LYS A 316 -11.17 9.21 8.83
C LYS A 316 -11.34 10.68 9.20
N GLN A 317 -12.45 11.25 8.74
CA GLN A 317 -12.85 12.64 8.99
C GLN A 317 -12.77 13.00 10.48
N THR A 318 -11.90 13.94 10.86
CA THR A 318 -12.09 14.72 12.08
C THR A 318 -13.01 15.88 11.74
N LYS A 319 -14.20 15.92 12.35
CA LYS A 319 -15.05 17.12 12.30
C LYS A 319 -14.28 18.22 13.04
N GLY A 320 -13.86 19.25 12.32
CA GLY A 320 -13.26 20.45 12.91
C GLY A 320 -14.21 21.06 13.94
N LYS A 321 -13.65 21.50 15.07
CA LYS A 321 -14.20 22.58 15.88
C LYS A 321 -13.52 23.87 15.48
#